data_AF-A0A7J3GVE7-F1
#
_entry.id   AF-A0A7J3GVE7-F1
#
_cell.length_a   1.000
_cell.length_b   1.000
_cell.length_c   1.000
_cell.angle_alpha   90.00
_cell.angle_beta   90.00
_cell.angle_gamma   90.00
#
_symmetry.space_group_name_H-M   'P 1'
#
loop_
_entity.id
_entity.type
_entity.pdbx_description
1 polymer ?
#
loop_
_entity_poly.entity_id
_entity_poly.type
_entity_poly.pdbx_seq_one_letter_code
_entity_poly.pdbx_strand_id
1 'polypeptide(L)' 'MRRVFVNGYGVIGRRVADAIARQTDMELIGIGKTKADYKARLAAVKGYRIYVPSEKEAQAFSSLGIEV' A
#
# COMPACT_ATOMS: atom_id res chain seq x y z
N MET A 1 -8.01 16.47 -9.56
CA MET A 1 -7.14 15.54 -8.79
C MET A 1 -6.99 14.23 -9.56
N ARG A 2 -5.76 13.76 -9.82
CA ARG A 2 -5.52 12.47 -10.48
C ARG A 2 -5.44 11.36 -9.44
N ARG A 3 -6.22 10.31 -9.62
CA ARG A 3 -6.25 9.14 -8.73
C ARG A 3 -5.19 8.16 -9.17
N VAL A 4 -4.24 7.84 -8.29
CA VAL A 4 -3.08 7.01 -8.62
C VAL A 4 -3.00 5.80 -7.70
N PHE A 5 -2.82 4.62 -8.30
CA PHE A 5 -2.56 3.37 -7.60
C PHE A 5 -1.14 2.91 -7.87
N VAL A 6 -0.42 2.48 -6.85
CA VAL A 6 0.93 1.92 -7.01
C VAL A 6 0.87 0.40 -6.88
N ASN A 7 0.85 -0.30 -8.02
CA ASN A 7 0.90 -1.75 -8.03
C ASN A 7 2.33 -2.25 -7.79
N GLY A 8 2.63 -2.69 -6.56
CA GLY A 8 3.94 -3.19 -6.16
C GLY A 8 4.65 -2.27 -5.17
N TYR A 9 4.38 -2.45 -3.88
CA TYR A 9 5.01 -1.69 -2.79
C TYR A 9 6.38 -2.27 -2.38
N GLY A 10 7.30 -2.26 -3.35
CA GLY A 10 8.69 -2.66 -3.21
C GLY A 10 9.62 -1.49 -2.84
N VAL A 11 10.88 -1.55 -3.28
CA VAL A 11 11.88 -0.50 -3.02
C VAL A 11 11.52 0.80 -3.73
N ILE A 12 11.17 0.74 -5.01
CA ILE A 12 10.79 1.92 -5.81
C ILE A 12 9.34 2.32 -5.52
N GLY A 13 8.41 1.35 -5.56
CA GLY A 13 6.98 1.63 -5.38
C GLY A 13 6.66 2.40 -4.08
N ARG A 14 7.32 2.09 -2.96
CA ARG A 14 7.09 2.87 -1.72
C ARG A 14 7.51 4.33 -1.82
N ARG A 15 8.60 4.63 -2.55
CA ARG A 15 9.09 5.99 -2.75
C ARG A 15 8.15 6.76 -3.70
N VAL A 16 7.64 6.08 -4.72
CA VAL A 16 6.64 6.63 -5.65
C VAL A 16 5.34 6.93 -4.92
N ALA A 17 4.85 6.01 -4.07
CA ALA A 17 3.65 6.23 -3.24
C ALA A 17 3.82 7.46 -2.33
N ASP A 18 4.96 7.58 -1.65
CA ASP A 18 5.28 8.74 -0.81
C ASP A 18 5.33 10.04 -1.62
N ALA A 19 5.89 10.01 -2.84
CA ALA A 19 5.93 11.17 -3.72
C ALA A 19 4.53 11.62 -4.15
N ILE A 20 3.68 10.68 -4.56
CA ILE A 20 2.29 10.93 -4.95
C ILE A 20 1.51 11.55 -3.80
N ALA A 21 1.63 10.99 -2.58
CA ALA A 21 0.91 11.47 -1.41
C ALA A 21 1.26 12.91 -0.99
N ARG A 22 2.37 13.47 -1.51
CA ARG A 22 2.81 14.85 -1.25
C ARG A 22 2.42 15.83 -2.36
N GLN A 23 1.89 15.36 -3.49
CA GLN A 23 1.50 16.24 -4.58
C GLN A 23 0.11 16.84 -4.32
N THR A 24 -0.07 18.12 -4.66
CA THR A 24 -1.34 18.83 -4.47
C THR A 24 -2.38 18.50 -5.54
N ASP A 25 -1.97 17.91 -6.66
CA ASP A 25 -2.83 17.57 -7.80
C ASP A 25 -3.12 16.06 -7.94
N MET A 26 -2.56 15.23 -7.04
CA MET A 26 -2.72 13.78 -7.04
C MET A 26 -3.28 13.24 -5.73
N GLU A 27 -3.95 12.09 -5.82
CA GLU A 27 -4.44 11.32 -4.68
C GLU A 27 -3.92 9.88 -4.79
N LEU A 28 -3.19 9.41 -3.77
CA LEU A 28 -2.81 8.00 -3.66
C LEU A 28 -4.03 7.20 -3.17
N ILE A 29 -4.67 6.47 -4.08
CA ILE A 29 -5.86 5.68 -3.73
C ILE A 29 -5.52 4.35 -3.06
N GLY A 30 -4.30 3.86 -3.21
CA GLY A 30 -3.82 2.65 -2.56
C GLY A 30 -2.53 2.09 -3.16
N ILE A 31 -2.04 1.03 -2.54
CA ILE A 31 -0.83 0.30 -2.93
C ILE A 31 -1.10 -1.20 -3.02
N GLY A 32 -0.50 -1.86 -4.00
CA GLY A 32 -0.55 -3.32 -4.14
C GLY A 32 0.63 -3.98 -3.43
N LYS A 33 0.38 -5.03 -2.64
CA LYS A 33 1.45 -5.80 -1.96
C LYS A 33 1.04 -7.26 -1.78
N THR A 34 2.01 -8.17 -1.90
CA THR A 34 1.76 -9.63 -1.81
C THR A 34 2.26 -10.26 -0.52
N LYS A 35 3.17 -9.61 0.19
CA LYS A 35 3.78 -10.13 1.42
C LYS A 35 3.47 -9.21 2.59
N ALA A 36 2.96 -9.78 3.68
CA ALA A 36 2.71 -9.10 4.94
C ALA A 36 4.02 -8.89 5.72
N ASP A 37 4.93 -8.09 5.17
CA ASP A 37 6.25 -7.80 5.76
C ASP A 37 6.26 -6.45 6.51
N TYR A 38 7.41 -6.06 7.08
CA TYR A 38 7.53 -4.77 7.78
C TYR A 38 7.15 -3.56 6.92
N LYS A 39 7.28 -3.64 5.59
CA LYS A 39 6.94 -2.54 4.67
C LYS A 39 5.43 -2.40 4.54
N ALA A 40 4.66 -3.49 4.68
CA ALA A 40 3.20 -3.44 4.73
C ALA A 40 2.76 -2.66 5.96
N ARG A 41 3.34 -2.98 7.12
CA ARG A 41 3.07 -2.26 8.36
C ARG A 41 3.41 -0.78 8.27
N LEU A 42 4.53 -0.43 7.62
CA LEU A 42 4.87 0.97 7.35
C LEU A 42 3.81 1.69 6.49
N ALA A 43 3.31 1.02 5.44
CA ALA A 43 2.25 1.57 4.60
C ALA A 43 0.95 1.81 5.40
N ALA A 44 0.57 0.86 6.26
CA ALA A 44 -0.59 0.99 7.13
C ALA A 44 -0.44 2.15 8.14
N VAL A 45 0.74 2.29 8.77
CA VAL A 45 1.04 3.41 9.69
C VAL A 45 0.98 4.76 8.98
N LYS A 46 1.34 4.82 7.69
CA LYS A 46 1.20 6.01 6.84
C LYS A 46 -0.25 6.28 6.41
N GLY A 47 -1.20 5.40 6.75
CA GLY A 47 -2.60 5.49 6.33
C GLY A 47 -2.84 5.11 4.87
N TYR A 48 -1.91 4.40 4.21
CA TYR A 48 -2.11 3.96 2.84
C TYR A 48 -3.00 2.74 2.80
N ARG A 49 -4.06 2.78 1.97
CA ARG A 49 -4.89 1.62 1.67
C ARG A 49 -4.05 0.54 0.98
N ILE A 50 -3.98 -0.63 1.59
CA ILE A 50 -3.21 -1.77 1.08
C ILE A 50 -4.16 -2.69 0.35
N TYR A 51 -3.77 -3.18 -0.81
CA TYR A 51 -4.53 -4.14 -1.61
C TYR A 51 -3.67 -5.36 -1.86
N VAL A 52 -4.30 -6.53 -1.79
CA VAL A 52 -3.67 -7.84 -1.98
C VAL A 52 -4.34 -8.60 -3.13
N PRO A 53 -3.65 -9.52 -3.81
CA PRO A 53 -4.17 -10.15 -5.02
C PRO A 53 -5.21 -11.25 -4.76
N SER A 54 -5.26 -11.84 -3.56
CA SER A 54 -6.22 -12.89 -3.23
C SER A 54 -6.53 -12.96 -1.72
N GLU A 55 -7.57 -13.72 -1.37
CA GLU A 55 -7.96 -13.98 0.02
C GLU A 55 -6.85 -14.64 0.85
N LYS A 56 -5.99 -15.44 0.21
CA LYS A 56 -4.85 -16.07 0.89
C LYS A 56 -3.91 -15.03 1.46
N GLU A 57 -3.54 -14.02 0.66
CA GLU A 57 -2.74 -12.91 1.16
C GLU A 57 -3.53 -12.08 2.16
N ALA A 58 -4.84 -11.86 1.95
CA ALA A 58 -5.67 -11.11 2.90
C ALA A 58 -5.64 -11.73 4.32
N GLN A 59 -5.77 -13.05 4.42
CA GLN A 59 -5.65 -13.77 5.68
C GLN A 59 -4.25 -13.63 6.31
N ALA A 60 -3.19 -13.67 5.49
CA ALA A 60 -1.82 -13.46 5.97
C ALA A 60 -1.59 -12.06 6.55
N PHE A 61 -2.24 -11.02 5.99
CA PHE A 61 -2.18 -9.67 6.54
C PHE A 61 -3.05 -9.52 7.80
N SER A 62 -4.28 -10.07 7.76
CA SER A 62 -5.22 -10.05 8.88
C SER A 62 -4.63 -10.73 10.15
N SER A 63 -3.95 -11.86 9.99
CA SER A 63 -3.26 -12.55 11.10
C SER A 63 -2.13 -11.73 11.75
N LEU A 64 -1.64 -10.68 11.08
CA LEU A 64 -0.67 -9.73 11.61
C LEU A 64 -1.31 -8.41 12.07
N GLY A 65 -2.64 -8.33 12.08
CA GLY A 65 -3.40 -7.13 12.44
C GLY A 65 -3.27 -5.99 11.43
N ILE A 66 -2.97 -6.30 10.16
CA ILE A 66 -2.91 -5.33 9.07
C ILE A 66 -4.20 -5.44 8.25
N GLU A 67 -4.97 -4.35 8.19
CA GLU A 67 -6.16 -4.25 7.33
C GLU A 67 -5.75 -4.07 5.86
N VAL A 68 -6.36 -4.86 4.98
CA VAL A 68 -6.14 -4.90 3.52
C VAL A 68 -7.45 -5.09 2.77
#